data_AF-A0A933MAT6-F1
#
_entry.id   AF-A0A933MAT6-F1
#
_cell.length_a   1.000
_cell.length_b   1.000
_cell.length_c   1.000
_cell.angle_alpha   90.00
_cell.angle_beta   90.00
_cell.angle_gamma   90.00
#
_symmetry.space_group_name_H-M   'P 1'
#
loop_
_entity.id
_entity.type
_entity.pdbx_description
1 polymer ?
#
loop_
_entity_poly.entity_id
_entity_poly.type
_entity_poly.pdbx_seq_one_letter_code
_entity_poly.pdbx_strand_id
1 'polypeptide(L)'
;MAYIDFVSVLHKRTERDYLGRVNEFPKAEAAKVAKQFGAEYWDGDRRFGYGGMRYDGRWRPVAEAMAKHYGLKAGDKVLDVGCGKGFLLHEFTQAVPGVVVAGIDISPYAVEHSKEEVRAFLRVGNANHLPFENASFDLVVSITTLHNLRCFDLEASVKEVERVGRRAKYVVVESYRTEEEKVNLLYWQLTCESFYSPAEWEWWFKRCGYTGDHSFIFFE
;
A
#
# COMPACT_ATOMS: atom_id res chain seq x y z
N MET A 1 10.20 -10.25 12.34
CA MET A 1 9.77 -8.88 12.00
C MET A 1 10.91 -7.92 12.24
N ALA A 2 11.57 -7.46 11.18
CA ALA A 2 12.47 -6.31 11.23
C ALA A 2 11.72 -5.04 10.76
N TYR A 3 12.16 -3.89 11.28
CA TYR A 3 11.81 -2.59 10.69
C TYR A 3 12.76 -2.31 9.53
N ILE A 4 12.22 -2.13 8.32
CA ILE A 4 13.02 -1.89 7.11
C ILE A 4 12.34 -0.82 6.25
N ASP A 5 13.00 0.32 6.06
CA ASP A 5 12.42 1.43 5.32
C ASP A 5 12.89 1.45 3.86
N PHE A 6 12.02 1.03 2.96
CA PHE A 6 12.23 1.14 1.51
C PHE A 6 11.51 2.35 0.88
N VAL A 7 10.50 2.92 1.55
CA VAL A 7 9.46 3.75 0.91
C VAL A 7 9.58 5.23 1.29
N SER A 8 10.24 5.57 2.41
CA SER A 8 10.35 6.98 2.83
C SER A 8 11.06 7.86 1.80
N VAL A 9 11.97 7.29 0.99
CA VAL A 9 12.64 7.99 -0.11
C VAL A 9 11.67 8.54 -1.17
N LEU A 10 10.48 7.95 -1.29
CA LEU A 10 9.41 8.45 -2.16
C LEU A 10 8.49 9.40 -1.39
N HIS A 11 8.11 9.03 -0.17
CA HIS A 11 7.19 9.83 0.66
C HIS A 11 7.72 11.23 0.97
N LYS A 12 9.03 11.34 1.22
CA LYS A 12 9.73 12.59 1.57
C LYS A 12 9.98 13.52 0.37
N ARG A 13 9.65 13.10 -0.86
CA ARG A 13 9.74 13.98 -2.05
C ARG A 13 8.57 14.94 -2.18
N THR A 14 7.46 14.66 -1.49
CA THR A 14 6.24 15.48 -1.58
C THR A 14 6.17 16.42 -0.39
N GLU A 15 6.15 17.71 -0.68
CA GLU A 15 5.78 18.74 0.29
C GLU A 15 4.25 18.75 0.45
N ARG A 16 3.79 18.93 1.69
CA ARG A 16 2.38 18.80 2.06
C ARG A 16 1.90 20.05 2.79
N ASP A 17 0.92 20.73 2.20
CA ASP A 17 0.18 21.76 2.91
C ASP A 17 -0.97 21.13 3.70
N TYR A 18 -0.69 20.71 4.93
CA TYR A 18 -1.67 20.07 5.81
C TYR A 18 -2.85 20.98 6.13
N LEU A 19 -2.61 22.29 6.34
CA LEU A 19 -3.65 23.25 6.69
C LEU A 19 -4.47 23.65 5.47
N GLY A 20 -3.83 23.89 4.32
CA GLY A 20 -4.52 24.12 3.06
C GLY A 20 -5.48 22.97 2.72
N ARG A 21 -5.03 21.72 2.93
CA ARG A 21 -5.85 20.51 2.70
C ARG A 21 -7.18 20.50 3.44
N VAL A 22 -7.24 21.05 4.65
CA VAL A 22 -8.47 21.09 5.47
C VAL A 22 -9.25 22.40 5.35
N ASN A 23 -8.59 23.50 4.98
CA ASN A 23 -9.21 24.83 4.90
C ASN A 23 -9.80 25.15 3.52
N GLU A 24 -9.28 24.55 2.45
CA GLU A 24 -9.74 24.85 1.08
C GLU A 24 -11.07 24.17 0.70
N PHE A 25 -11.34 22.98 1.25
CA PHE A 25 -12.54 22.21 0.95
C PHE A 25 -12.95 21.34 2.15
N PRO A 26 -14.26 21.09 2.39
CA PRO A 26 -14.71 20.22 3.46
C PRO A 26 -14.12 18.80 3.37
N LYS A 27 -13.11 18.52 4.20
CA LYS A 27 -12.38 17.25 4.16
C LYS A 27 -13.28 16.02 4.35
N ALA A 28 -14.35 16.15 5.14
CA ALA A 28 -15.33 15.07 5.32
C ALA A 28 -16.07 14.71 4.02
N GLU A 29 -16.40 15.70 3.18
CA GLU A 29 -17.01 15.45 1.86
C GLU A 29 -15.98 14.85 0.90
N ALA A 30 -14.74 15.33 0.93
CA ALA A 30 -13.66 14.74 0.14
C ALA A 30 -13.41 13.27 0.50
N ALA A 31 -13.45 12.93 1.79
CA ALA A 31 -13.30 11.56 2.28
C ALA A 31 -14.42 10.62 1.79
N LYS A 32 -15.67 11.09 1.69
CA LYS A 32 -16.78 10.28 1.13
C LYS A 32 -16.53 9.87 -0.32
N VAL A 33 -15.95 10.77 -1.11
CA VAL A 33 -15.58 10.49 -2.50
C VAL A 33 -14.35 9.59 -2.56
N ALA A 34 -13.30 9.92 -1.79
CA ALA A 34 -12.05 9.17 -1.76
C ALA A 34 -12.23 7.69 -1.39
N LYS A 35 -13.08 7.41 -0.39
CA LYS A 35 -13.37 6.05 0.10
C LYS A 35 -14.12 5.17 -0.91
N GLN A 36 -14.55 5.70 -2.04
CA GLN A 36 -15.07 4.91 -3.15
C GLN A 36 -13.95 4.29 -3.99
N PHE A 37 -12.71 4.79 -3.84
CA PHE A 37 -11.55 4.39 -4.62
C PHE A 37 -11.82 4.39 -6.14
N GLY A 38 -12.67 5.32 -6.60
CA GLY A 38 -13.09 5.46 -8.00
C GLY A 38 -12.23 6.44 -8.80
N ALA A 39 -12.72 6.84 -9.97
CA ALA A 39 -12.02 7.76 -10.87
C ALA A 39 -11.54 9.05 -10.16
N GLU A 40 -12.40 9.67 -9.34
CA GLU A 40 -12.06 10.90 -8.62
C GLU A 40 -10.87 10.73 -7.65
N TYR A 41 -10.79 9.58 -6.98
CA TYR A 41 -9.68 9.29 -6.07
C TYR A 41 -8.35 9.11 -6.82
N TRP A 42 -8.35 8.42 -7.96
CA TRP A 42 -7.13 8.12 -8.68
C TRP A 42 -6.69 9.27 -9.62
N ASP A 43 -7.63 9.79 -10.41
CA ASP A 43 -7.35 10.68 -11.54
C ASP A 43 -8.17 11.98 -11.56
N GLY A 44 -9.05 12.19 -10.58
CA GLY A 44 -9.82 13.42 -10.44
C GLY A 44 -9.01 14.58 -9.83
N ASP A 45 -9.73 15.51 -9.20
CA ASP A 45 -9.11 16.65 -8.50
C ASP A 45 -8.29 16.16 -7.30
N ARG A 46 -7.13 16.79 -7.06
CA ARG A 46 -6.21 16.44 -5.97
C ARG A 46 -6.91 16.45 -4.61
N ARG A 47 -7.98 17.22 -4.42
CA ARG A 47 -8.76 17.25 -3.16
C ARG A 47 -9.41 15.91 -2.83
N PHE A 48 -9.67 15.04 -3.81
CA PHE A 48 -10.33 13.75 -3.60
C PHE A 48 -9.39 12.55 -3.50
N GLY A 49 -8.09 12.74 -3.77
CA GLY A 49 -7.14 11.63 -3.71
C GLY A 49 -5.81 11.99 -4.36
N TYR A 50 -5.31 11.14 -5.25
CA TYR A 50 -4.00 11.26 -5.88
C TYR A 50 -3.87 12.40 -6.90
N GLY A 51 -4.97 12.86 -7.50
CA GLY A 51 -4.93 14.00 -8.42
C GLY A 51 -4.29 13.70 -9.78
N GLY A 52 -4.44 12.48 -10.30
CA GLY A 52 -3.80 12.08 -11.56
C GLY A 52 -2.63 11.13 -11.35
N MET A 53 -2.88 9.94 -10.80
CA MET A 53 -1.83 8.95 -10.58
C MET A 53 -1.34 8.37 -11.92
N ARG A 54 -0.15 8.78 -12.34
CA ARG A 54 0.51 8.35 -13.58
C ARG A 54 1.81 7.62 -13.28
N TYR A 55 2.20 6.75 -14.21
CA TYR A 55 3.50 6.09 -14.15
C TYR A 55 4.61 7.09 -14.43
N ASP A 56 5.57 7.20 -13.52
CA ASP A 56 6.71 8.14 -13.56
C ASP A 56 8.06 7.46 -13.24
N GLY A 57 8.08 6.12 -13.15
CA GLY A 57 9.28 5.33 -12.83
C GLY A 57 9.77 5.45 -11.38
N ARG A 58 9.04 6.17 -10.49
CA ARG A 58 9.52 6.43 -9.12
C ARG A 58 9.69 5.18 -8.27
N TRP A 59 9.00 4.10 -8.61
CA TRP A 59 9.01 2.85 -7.86
C TRP A 59 10.24 1.98 -8.16
N ARG A 60 11.01 2.27 -9.21
CA ARG A 60 12.19 1.49 -9.60
C ARG A 60 13.21 1.27 -8.46
N PRO A 61 13.65 2.31 -7.73
CA PRO A 61 14.61 2.11 -6.63
C PRO A 61 14.06 1.25 -5.49
N VAL A 62 12.74 1.33 -5.24
CA VAL A 62 12.06 0.53 -4.21
C VAL A 62 12.04 -0.94 -4.63
N ALA A 63 11.65 -1.24 -5.87
CA ALA A 63 11.63 -2.59 -6.40
C ALA A 63 13.03 -3.23 -6.39
N GLU A 64 14.06 -2.50 -6.81
CA GLU A 64 15.45 -2.97 -6.79
C GLU A 64 15.95 -3.24 -5.37
N ALA A 65 15.66 -2.35 -4.41
CA ALA A 65 16.07 -2.51 -3.03
C ALA A 65 15.37 -3.72 -2.38
N MET A 66 14.06 -3.89 -2.60
CA MET A 66 13.32 -5.06 -2.13
C MET A 66 13.81 -6.36 -2.78
N ALA A 67 14.00 -6.36 -4.10
CA ALA A 67 14.50 -7.53 -4.83
C ALA A 67 15.86 -7.98 -4.31
N LYS A 68 16.78 -7.03 -4.10
CA LYS A 68 18.09 -7.31 -3.51
C LYS A 68 17.98 -7.83 -2.08
N HIS A 69 17.16 -7.20 -1.24
CA HIS A 69 17.02 -7.56 0.17
C HIS A 69 16.42 -8.97 0.35
N TYR A 70 15.35 -9.28 -0.39
CA TYR A 70 14.66 -10.58 -0.30
C TYR A 70 15.23 -11.65 -1.23
N GLY A 71 16.33 -11.35 -1.95
CA GLY A 71 16.99 -12.28 -2.86
C GLY A 71 16.08 -12.80 -3.97
N LEU A 72 15.24 -11.92 -4.54
CA LEU A 72 14.31 -12.30 -5.60
C LEU A 72 15.06 -12.71 -6.87
N LYS A 73 14.55 -13.75 -7.53
CA LYS A 73 15.09 -14.30 -8.78
C LYS A 73 13.98 -14.67 -9.76
N ALA A 74 14.36 -14.94 -11.01
CA ALA A 74 13.43 -15.45 -12.01
C ALA A 74 12.63 -16.66 -11.49
N GLY A 75 11.33 -16.66 -11.74
CA GLY A 75 10.39 -17.69 -11.26
C GLY A 75 9.85 -17.49 -9.84
N ASP A 76 10.43 -16.59 -9.03
CA ASP A 76 9.80 -16.21 -7.76
C ASP A 76 8.47 -15.49 -8.01
N LYS A 77 7.53 -15.64 -7.08
CA LYS A 77 6.19 -15.04 -7.18
C LYS A 77 6.04 -13.87 -6.20
N VAL A 78 5.68 -12.70 -6.71
CA VAL A 78 5.43 -11.47 -5.93
C VAL A 78 3.95 -11.11 -5.99
N LEU A 79 3.33 -10.93 -4.81
CA LEU A 79 1.98 -10.39 -4.68
C LEU A 79 2.03 -8.98 -4.09
N ASP A 80 1.28 -8.05 -4.67
CA ASP A 80 1.00 -6.74 -4.06
C ASP A 80 -0.49 -6.67 -3.66
N VAL A 81 -0.75 -6.50 -2.37
CA VAL A 81 -2.09 -6.40 -1.78
C VAL A 81 -2.44 -4.93 -1.56
N GLY A 82 -3.41 -4.45 -2.34
CA GLY A 82 -3.70 -3.03 -2.58
C GLY A 82 -2.75 -2.45 -3.64
N CYS A 83 -2.64 -3.13 -4.78
CA CYS A 83 -1.63 -2.81 -5.79
C CYS A 83 -1.90 -1.50 -6.56
N GLY A 84 -3.08 -0.90 -6.40
CA GLY A 84 -3.55 0.24 -7.18
C GLY A 84 -3.38 -0.01 -8.68
N LYS A 85 -2.73 0.95 -9.36
CA LYS A 85 -2.44 0.87 -10.80
C LYS A 85 -1.26 -0.05 -11.18
N GLY A 86 -0.71 -0.82 -10.22
CA GLY A 86 0.29 -1.85 -10.48
C GLY A 86 1.69 -1.35 -10.82
N PHE A 87 2.03 -0.10 -10.50
CA PHE A 87 3.33 0.48 -10.88
C PHE A 87 4.51 -0.21 -10.19
N LEU A 88 4.39 -0.58 -8.92
CA LEU A 88 5.44 -1.32 -8.23
C LEU A 88 5.64 -2.72 -8.83
N LEU A 89 4.54 -3.42 -9.14
CA LEU A 89 4.59 -4.73 -9.80
C LEU A 89 5.28 -4.64 -11.16
N HIS A 90 5.00 -3.60 -11.95
CA HIS A 90 5.75 -3.35 -13.19
C HIS A 90 7.25 -3.22 -12.91
N GLU A 91 7.64 -2.42 -11.93
CA GLU A 91 9.07 -2.26 -11.58
C GLU A 91 9.73 -3.55 -11.09
N PHE A 92 9.01 -4.44 -10.40
CA PHE A 92 9.53 -5.77 -10.07
C PHE A 92 9.89 -6.57 -11.32
N THR A 93 9.05 -6.53 -12.37
CA THR A 93 9.37 -7.21 -13.65
C THR A 93 10.59 -6.64 -14.34
N GLN A 94 10.90 -5.35 -14.12
CA GLN A 94 12.07 -4.70 -14.68
C GLN A 94 13.33 -4.94 -13.86
N ALA A 95 13.20 -4.97 -12.53
CA ALA A 95 14.29 -5.22 -11.60
C ALA A 95 14.74 -6.69 -11.59
N VAL A 96 13.81 -7.62 -11.79
CA VAL A 96 14.05 -9.07 -11.79
C VAL A 96 13.42 -9.70 -13.03
N PRO A 97 14.12 -9.75 -14.17
CA PRO A 97 13.62 -10.41 -15.37
C PRO A 97 13.17 -11.85 -15.08
N GLY A 98 11.92 -12.16 -15.43
CA GLY A 98 11.33 -13.48 -15.21
C GLY A 98 10.67 -13.70 -13.85
N VAL A 99 10.60 -12.69 -12.97
CA VAL A 99 9.73 -12.74 -11.78
C VAL A 99 8.26 -12.80 -12.20
N VAL A 100 7.45 -13.53 -11.47
CA VAL A 100 6.01 -13.62 -11.69
C VAL A 100 5.31 -12.66 -10.73
N VAL A 101 4.45 -11.80 -11.25
CA VAL A 101 3.72 -10.81 -10.45
C VAL A 101 2.23 -11.14 -10.40
N ALA A 102 1.59 -10.75 -9.30
CA ALA A 102 0.14 -10.69 -9.16
C ALA A 102 -0.24 -9.48 -8.30
N GLY A 103 -1.42 -8.92 -8.52
CA GLY A 103 -1.93 -7.83 -7.70
C GLY A 103 -3.41 -7.96 -7.40
N ILE A 104 -3.80 -7.54 -6.20
CA ILE A 104 -5.20 -7.40 -5.78
C ILE A 104 -5.43 -5.95 -5.38
N ASP A 105 -6.50 -5.33 -5.87
CA ASP A 105 -6.96 -4.03 -5.39
C ASP A 105 -8.49 -4.01 -5.30
N ILE A 106 -9.03 -3.25 -4.35
CA ILE A 106 -10.48 -3.10 -4.18
C ILE A 106 -11.10 -2.25 -5.30
N SER A 107 -10.30 -1.40 -5.95
CA SER A 107 -10.74 -0.47 -6.98
C SER A 107 -10.81 -1.13 -8.37
N PRO A 108 -12.01 -1.25 -8.96
CA PRO A 108 -12.14 -1.63 -10.36
C PRO A 108 -11.45 -0.63 -11.29
N TYR A 109 -11.56 0.66 -10.97
CA TYR A 109 -10.97 1.73 -11.76
C TYR A 109 -9.44 1.62 -11.82
N ALA A 110 -8.77 1.38 -10.69
CA ALA A 110 -7.32 1.24 -10.63
C ALA A 110 -6.81 0.07 -11.47
N VAL A 111 -7.51 -1.07 -11.40
CA VAL A 111 -7.19 -2.28 -12.16
C VAL A 111 -7.42 -2.06 -13.66
N GLU A 112 -8.53 -1.45 -14.06
CA GLU A 112 -8.83 -1.14 -15.46
C GLU A 112 -7.81 -0.14 -16.06
N HIS A 113 -7.39 0.85 -15.28
CA HIS A 113 -6.46 1.91 -15.68
C HIS A 113 -5.02 1.64 -15.20
N SER A 114 -4.69 0.39 -14.92
CA SER A 114 -3.36 -0.02 -14.48
C SER A 114 -2.34 0.07 -15.60
N LYS A 115 -1.06 -0.05 -15.24
CA LYS A 115 0.02 -0.24 -16.22
C LYS A 115 -0.26 -1.47 -17.09
N GLU A 116 -0.23 -1.28 -18.40
CA GLU A 116 -0.69 -2.24 -19.41
C GLU A 116 0.02 -3.60 -19.30
N GLU A 117 1.34 -3.57 -19.14
CA GLU A 117 2.23 -4.75 -19.11
C GLU A 117 1.95 -5.69 -17.94
N VAL A 118 1.32 -5.19 -16.87
CA VAL A 118 0.97 -6.01 -15.70
C VAL A 118 -0.53 -6.18 -15.50
N ARG A 119 -1.37 -5.48 -16.26
CA ARG A 119 -2.83 -5.46 -16.10
C ARG A 119 -3.44 -6.85 -16.06
N ALA A 120 -2.98 -7.75 -16.94
CA ALA A 120 -3.48 -9.13 -17.01
C ALA A 120 -3.22 -9.97 -15.73
N PHE A 121 -2.32 -9.51 -14.85
CA PHE A 121 -1.99 -10.17 -13.59
C PHE A 121 -2.64 -9.50 -12.37
N LEU A 122 -3.39 -8.41 -12.58
CA LEU A 122 -4.13 -7.72 -11.54
C LEU A 122 -5.58 -8.20 -11.51
N ARG A 123 -6.17 -8.27 -10.32
CA ARG A 123 -7.59 -8.61 -10.16
C ARG A 123 -8.24 -7.68 -9.16
N VAL A 124 -9.51 -7.35 -9.41
CA VAL A 124 -10.34 -6.69 -8.41
C VAL A 124 -10.62 -7.70 -7.29
N GLY A 125 -10.36 -7.33 -6.05
CA GLY A 125 -10.58 -8.20 -4.90
C GLY A 125 -10.37 -7.49 -3.57
N ASN A 126 -10.88 -8.09 -2.49
CA ASN A 126 -10.72 -7.56 -1.15
C ASN A 126 -9.49 -8.18 -0.47
N ALA A 127 -8.68 -7.35 0.18
CA ALA A 127 -7.50 -7.79 0.93
C ALA A 127 -7.85 -8.78 2.07
N ASN A 128 -9.08 -8.74 2.60
CA ASN A 128 -9.56 -9.63 3.65
C ASN A 128 -9.95 -11.05 3.16
N HIS A 129 -9.93 -11.29 1.84
CA HIS A 129 -10.20 -12.60 1.24
C HIS A 129 -9.46 -12.71 -0.09
N LEU A 130 -8.21 -13.18 -0.02
CA LEU A 130 -7.34 -13.33 -1.17
C LEU A 130 -7.60 -14.67 -1.88
N PRO A 131 -7.86 -14.69 -3.20
CA PRO A 131 -8.19 -15.89 -3.97
C PRO A 131 -6.93 -16.70 -4.34
N PHE A 132 -6.05 -16.92 -3.36
CA PHE A 132 -4.79 -17.63 -3.52
C PHE A 132 -4.62 -18.70 -2.45
N GLU A 133 -3.86 -19.72 -2.79
CA GLU A 133 -3.52 -20.82 -1.87
C GLU A 133 -2.56 -20.35 -0.77
N ASN A 134 -2.45 -21.16 0.29
CA ASN A 134 -1.49 -20.91 1.36
C ASN A 134 -0.05 -20.97 0.82
N ALA A 135 0.82 -20.08 1.31
CA ALA A 135 2.24 -20.06 0.98
C ALA A 135 2.54 -20.13 -0.54
N SER A 136 1.74 -19.41 -1.35
CA SER A 136 1.86 -19.41 -2.82
C SER A 136 2.83 -18.34 -3.36
N PHE A 137 3.20 -17.34 -2.55
CA PHE A 137 4.06 -16.21 -2.97
C PHE A 137 5.37 -16.15 -2.21
N ASP A 138 6.46 -15.92 -2.92
CA ASP A 138 7.79 -15.72 -2.34
C ASP A 138 7.92 -14.40 -1.61
N LEU A 139 7.27 -13.36 -2.12
CA LEU A 139 7.14 -12.08 -1.46
C LEU A 139 5.70 -11.59 -1.55
N VAL A 140 5.13 -11.23 -0.40
CA VAL A 140 3.85 -10.50 -0.33
C VAL A 140 4.15 -9.11 0.18
N VAL A 141 3.81 -8.08 -0.59
CA VAL A 141 3.88 -6.69 -0.16
C VAL A 141 2.47 -6.13 0.04
N SER A 142 2.32 -5.22 1.00
CA SER A 142 1.17 -4.33 1.07
C SER A 142 1.67 -2.96 1.48
N ILE A 143 1.61 -2.01 0.55
CA ILE A 143 2.14 -0.66 0.74
C ILE A 143 0.99 0.33 0.77
N THR A 144 0.89 1.10 1.85
CA THR A 144 -0.10 2.18 2.02
C THR A 144 -1.57 1.74 1.85
N THR A 145 -1.88 0.49 2.19
CA THR A 145 -3.23 -0.09 2.01
C THR A 145 -3.91 -0.41 3.32
N LEU A 146 -3.25 -1.18 4.21
CA LEU A 146 -3.90 -1.76 5.38
C LEU A 146 -4.45 -0.72 6.39
N HIS A 147 -3.86 0.48 6.46
CA HIS A 147 -4.38 1.56 7.32
C HIS A 147 -5.74 2.11 6.87
N ASN A 148 -6.16 1.83 5.63
CA ASN A 148 -7.47 2.22 5.09
C ASN A 148 -8.59 1.25 5.51
N LEU A 149 -8.28 0.19 6.25
CA LEU A 149 -9.23 -0.84 6.63
C LEU A 149 -9.76 -0.60 8.04
N ARG A 150 -11.06 -0.87 8.21
CA ARG A 150 -11.68 -0.94 9.54
C ARG A 150 -11.09 -2.11 10.31
N CYS A 151 -11.08 -2.04 11.65
CA CYS A 151 -10.37 -3.00 12.49
C CYS A 151 -10.71 -4.48 12.21
N PHE A 152 -11.97 -4.80 11.88
CA PHE A 152 -12.39 -6.18 11.56
C PHE A 152 -11.88 -6.65 10.19
N ASP A 153 -11.82 -5.76 9.20
CA ASP A 153 -11.25 -6.07 7.89
C ASP A 153 -9.72 -6.14 7.97
N LEU A 154 -9.10 -5.23 8.74
CA LEU A 154 -7.67 -5.19 8.98
C LEU A 154 -7.17 -6.53 9.58
N GLU A 155 -7.85 -7.05 10.60
CA GLU A 155 -7.46 -8.31 11.22
C GLU A 155 -7.42 -9.45 10.20
N ALA A 156 -8.48 -9.56 9.38
CA ALA A 156 -8.58 -10.57 8.34
C ALA A 156 -7.53 -10.36 7.24
N SER A 157 -7.31 -9.13 6.78
CA SER A 157 -6.33 -8.83 5.73
C SER A 157 -4.88 -9.11 6.14
N VAL A 158 -4.49 -8.80 7.38
CA VAL A 158 -3.13 -9.14 7.86
C VAL A 158 -2.94 -10.65 7.94
N LYS A 159 -3.98 -11.39 8.36
CA LYS A 159 -3.96 -12.86 8.37
C LYS A 159 -3.86 -13.43 6.95
N GLU A 160 -4.54 -12.83 5.98
CA GLU A 160 -4.44 -13.23 4.57
C GLU A 160 -3.03 -13.00 4.00
N VAL A 161 -2.42 -11.83 4.27
CA VAL A 161 -1.04 -11.53 3.88
C VAL A 161 -0.07 -12.58 4.46
N GLU A 162 -0.24 -12.93 5.73
CA GLU A 162 0.56 -13.97 6.37
C GLU A 162 0.32 -15.34 5.73
N ARG A 163 -0.94 -15.70 5.48
CA ARG A 163 -1.36 -17.01 4.94
C ARG A 163 -0.80 -17.28 3.55
N VAL A 164 -0.88 -16.31 2.64
CA VAL A 164 -0.46 -16.50 1.24
C VAL A 164 1.07 -16.37 1.05
N GLY A 165 1.76 -15.79 2.02
CA GLY A 165 3.21 -15.58 1.98
C GLY A 165 4.01 -16.82 2.39
N ARG A 166 4.89 -17.28 1.51
CA ARG A 166 5.78 -18.43 1.71
C ARG A 166 7.07 -18.08 2.43
N ARG A 167 7.76 -17.03 1.94
CA ARG A 167 9.16 -16.75 2.31
C ARG A 167 9.31 -15.39 2.97
N ALA A 168 8.87 -14.33 2.30
CA ALA A 168 8.93 -12.97 2.81
C ALA A 168 7.57 -12.28 2.74
N LYS A 169 7.31 -11.40 3.71
CA LYS A 169 6.20 -10.46 3.66
C LYS A 169 6.70 -9.08 4.10
N TYR A 170 6.13 -8.04 3.53
CA TYR A 170 6.48 -6.67 3.86
C TYR A 170 5.25 -5.76 3.86
N VAL A 171 5.02 -5.07 4.98
CA VAL A 171 3.88 -4.17 5.16
C VAL A 171 4.37 -2.75 5.43
N VAL A 172 3.80 -1.77 4.73
CA VAL A 172 3.99 -0.34 5.04
C VAL A 172 2.65 0.28 5.34
N VAL A 173 2.55 0.85 6.53
CA VAL A 173 1.35 1.55 7.01
C VAL A 173 1.71 2.94 7.47
N GLU A 174 0.70 3.80 7.54
CA GLU A 174 0.88 5.17 8.00
C GLU A 174 0.72 5.24 9.52
N SER A 175 1.51 6.10 10.14
CA SER A 175 1.58 6.20 11.60
C SER A 175 2.06 7.59 12.05
N TYR A 176 2.16 7.77 13.35
CA TYR A 176 2.57 9.01 14.01
C TYR A 176 3.36 8.70 15.29
N ARG A 177 4.30 9.57 15.64
CA ARG A 177 5.15 9.50 16.84
C ARG A 177 4.84 10.62 17.83
N THR A 178 4.29 11.72 17.33
CA THR A 178 3.93 12.92 18.10
C THR A 178 2.48 13.31 17.82
N GLU A 179 1.90 14.16 18.67
CA GLU A 179 0.56 14.70 18.42
C GLU A 179 0.52 15.60 17.18
N GLU A 180 1.62 16.27 16.84
CA GLU A 180 1.73 17.05 15.60
C GLU A 180 1.64 16.14 14.37
N GLU A 181 2.41 15.05 14.32
CA GLU A 181 2.32 14.07 13.23
C GLU A 181 0.94 13.42 13.15
N LYS A 182 0.30 13.18 14.30
CA LYS A 182 -1.06 12.63 14.36
C LYS A 182 -2.07 13.57 13.73
N VAL A 183 -1.99 14.86 14.05
CA VAL A 183 -2.84 15.90 13.46
C VAL A 183 -2.56 16.02 11.96
N ASN A 184 -1.29 16.02 11.53
CA ASN A 184 -0.92 16.07 10.12
C ASN A 184 -1.47 14.86 9.34
N LEU A 185 -1.36 13.66 9.92
CA LEU A 185 -1.97 12.44 9.37
C LEU A 185 -3.50 12.60 9.24
N LEU A 186 -4.17 13.10 10.28
CA LEU A 186 -5.61 13.36 10.27
C LEU A 186 -6.00 14.43 9.25
N TYR A 187 -5.16 15.43 8.98
CA TYR A 187 -5.41 16.48 7.99
C TYR A 187 -5.14 16.03 6.57
N TRP A 188 -4.13 15.17 6.37
CA TRP A 188 -3.75 14.71 5.04
C TRP A 188 -4.64 13.56 4.54
N GLN A 189 -4.86 12.54 5.37
CA GLN A 189 -5.46 11.29 4.91
C GLN A 189 -6.96 11.36 4.72
N LEU A 190 -7.44 10.88 3.57
CA LEU A 190 -8.88 10.84 3.25
C LEU A 190 -9.51 9.48 3.52
N THR A 191 -8.73 8.41 3.39
CA THR A 191 -9.23 7.03 3.39
C THR A 191 -8.83 6.23 4.62
N CYS A 192 -7.88 6.74 5.42
CA CYS A 192 -7.40 6.06 6.61
C CYS A 192 -8.54 5.82 7.62
N GLU A 193 -8.62 4.57 8.10
CA GLU A 193 -9.57 4.10 9.12
C GLU A 193 -8.83 3.70 10.41
N SER A 194 -7.55 3.35 10.29
CA SER A 194 -6.69 2.82 11.36
C SER A 194 -5.58 3.81 11.70
N PHE A 195 -5.92 4.83 12.51
CA PHE A 195 -4.98 5.85 13.00
C PHE A 195 -4.19 5.35 14.21
N TYR A 196 -3.20 4.49 13.96
CA TYR A 196 -2.41 3.83 14.99
C TYR A 196 -0.98 4.36 15.07
N SER A 197 -0.46 4.48 16.28
CA SER A 197 0.97 4.64 16.58
C SER A 197 1.75 3.36 16.24
N PRO A 198 3.11 3.39 16.18
CA PRO A 198 3.91 2.20 15.92
C PRO A 198 3.63 1.06 16.90
N ALA A 199 3.44 1.38 18.20
CA ALA A 199 3.15 0.37 19.23
C ALA A 199 1.80 -0.33 19.01
N GLU A 200 0.78 0.40 18.54
CA GLU A 200 -0.52 -0.17 18.20
C GLU A 200 -0.46 -1.02 16.92
N TRP A 201 0.33 -0.60 15.92
CA TRP A 201 0.60 -1.43 14.74
C TRP A 201 1.34 -2.71 15.08
N GLU A 202 2.37 -2.65 15.93
CA GLU A 202 3.09 -3.82 16.44
C GLU A 202 2.15 -4.77 17.20
N TRP A 203 1.23 -4.22 18.00
CA TRP A 203 0.20 -5.00 18.66
C TRP A 203 -0.71 -5.72 17.66
N TRP A 204 -1.15 -5.04 16.60
CA TRP A 204 -1.94 -5.64 15.52
C TRP A 204 -1.18 -6.75 14.80
N PHE A 205 0.08 -6.52 14.43
CA PHE A 205 0.91 -7.55 13.80
C PHE A 205 1.04 -8.79 14.68
N LYS A 206 1.34 -8.61 15.97
CA LYS A 206 1.41 -9.72 16.93
C LYS A 206 0.08 -10.44 17.09
N ARG A 207 -1.03 -9.71 17.22
CA ARG A 207 -2.39 -10.26 17.34
C ARG A 207 -2.76 -11.10 16.12
N CYS A 208 -2.38 -10.68 14.93
CA CYS A 208 -2.68 -11.37 13.68
C CYS A 208 -1.71 -12.51 13.36
N GLY A 209 -0.63 -12.69 14.14
CA GLY A 209 0.41 -13.67 13.83
C GLY A 209 1.27 -13.31 12.62
N TYR A 210 1.33 -12.02 12.26
CA TYR A 210 2.16 -11.54 11.17
C TYR A 210 3.65 -11.71 11.51
N THR A 211 4.42 -12.30 10.60
CA THR A 211 5.84 -12.60 10.85
C THR A 211 6.81 -11.77 10.01
N GLY A 212 6.30 -11.08 8.99
CA GLY A 212 7.08 -10.34 8.00
C GLY A 212 7.73 -9.05 8.49
N ASP A 213 8.46 -8.41 7.60
CA ASP A 213 9.06 -7.11 7.86
C ASP A 213 8.04 -5.99 7.67
N HIS A 214 8.33 -4.81 8.21
CA HIS A 214 7.43 -3.67 8.11
C HIS A 214 8.15 -2.33 8.16
N SER A 215 7.45 -1.27 7.80
CA SER A 215 7.85 0.10 8.11
C SER A 215 6.65 1.02 8.24
N PHE A 216 6.95 2.26 8.62
CA PHE A 216 5.96 3.30 8.87
C PHE A 216 6.23 4.52 8.00
N ILE A 217 5.14 5.13 7.54
CA ILE A 217 5.16 6.46 6.93
C ILE A 217 4.65 7.45 7.98
N PHE A 218 5.43 8.50 8.23
CA PHE A 218 5.13 9.57 9.17
C PHE A 218 4.80 10.88 8.45
N PHE A 219 3.95 11.70 9.06
CA PHE A 219 3.50 12.99 8.54
C PHE A 219 4.17 14.13 9.30
N GLU A 220 5.48 14.26 9.04
CA GLU A 220 6.37 15.30 9.58
C GLU A 220 6.02 16.70 9.03
#